data_AF-A0A4Y5Z351-F1
#
_entry.id   AF-A0A4Y5Z351-F1
#
_cell.length_a   1.000
_cell.length_b   1.000
_cell.length_c   1.000
_cell.angle_alpha   90.00
_cell.angle_beta   90.00
_cell.angle_gamma   90.00
#
_symmetry.space_group_name_H-M   'P 1'
#
loop_
_entity.id
_entity.type
_entity.pdbx_description
1 polymer ?
#
loop_
_entity_poly.entity_id
_entity_poly.type
_entity_poly.pdbx_seq_one_letter_code
_entity_poly.pdbx_strand_id
1 'polypeptide(L)'
;MTSASPTPTLTPFGSVSQLLVWMAERAAPLAAVVLGIAALYWSDFRREFALPVGFASSSMLTALPSLAAIVCIVVGALVAGVAMPALVLTHPLRPGAPTLAALLRTPVDTNTGERQNVRASRMIERYWLGMAAASALTWAGVISWMTLCSGTYPGYGVTVLMAVIALQTVAAGPVLRHALQTPSPASISFYLLLFVSLIFQCVIAFWVMYVLLKTIVAFTAWSLATRGTVFIVLMVIAAIMQLVVAMQVTKGWYPNLLKHVLCLGLLILGATGMVPPIAARLSSYALLSTATPGRTCTIVRLTHGSTDASIAPLLESPGAVRSKPLNVVYPDDTTLYVKETMDGPTYLIDAKRVAGTEACKDEPTPP
;
A
#
# COMPACT_ATOMS: atom_id res chain seq x y z
N MET A 1 34.38 22.82 -31.88
CA MET A 1 34.32 21.75 -30.86
C MET A 1 33.67 22.32 -29.61
N THR A 2 32.34 22.24 -29.52
CA THR A 2 31.59 22.59 -28.31
C THR A 2 31.75 21.43 -27.34
N SER A 3 32.46 21.65 -26.23
CA SER A 3 32.50 20.65 -25.16
C SER A 3 31.08 20.46 -24.65
N ALA A 4 30.55 19.24 -24.80
CA ALA A 4 29.32 18.85 -24.15
C ALA A 4 29.58 18.98 -22.65
N SER A 5 28.92 19.96 -21.99
CA SER A 5 28.98 20.05 -20.54
C SER A 5 28.54 18.71 -19.97
N PRO A 6 29.28 18.09 -19.04
CA PRO A 6 28.88 16.82 -18.48
C PRO A 6 27.49 16.98 -17.88
N THR A 7 26.51 16.28 -18.45
CA THR A 7 25.16 16.19 -17.89
C THR A 7 25.34 15.81 -16.42
N PRO A 8 24.90 16.67 -15.47
CA PRO A 8 25.15 16.41 -14.07
C PRO A 8 24.49 15.08 -13.74
N THR A 9 25.33 14.10 -13.39
CA THR A 9 24.90 12.83 -12.83
C THR A 9 24.28 13.16 -11.48
N LEU A 10 22.97 13.43 -11.47
CA LEU A 10 22.21 13.60 -10.24
C LEU A 10 22.36 12.32 -9.44
N THR A 11 23.08 12.40 -8.33
CA THR A 11 23.10 11.32 -7.36
C THR A 11 21.68 11.19 -6.77
N PRO A 12 21.20 9.97 -6.49
CA PRO A 12 19.89 9.76 -5.87
C PRO A 12 19.74 10.57 -4.57
N PHE A 13 20.83 10.75 -3.83
CA PHE A 13 20.89 11.62 -2.64
C PHE A 13 20.58 13.09 -2.93
N GLY A 14 21.09 13.65 -4.05
CA GLY A 14 20.80 15.04 -4.43
C GLY A 14 19.32 15.26 -4.74
N SER A 15 18.67 14.30 -5.41
CA SER A 15 17.23 14.38 -5.71
C SER A 15 16.37 14.30 -4.45
N VAL A 16 16.71 13.41 -3.52
CA VAL A 16 16.00 13.28 -2.23
C VAL A 16 16.23 14.52 -1.36
N SER A 17 17.45 15.05 -1.32
CA SER A 17 17.76 16.28 -0.58
C SER A 17 16.94 17.47 -1.11
N GLN A 18 16.89 17.67 -2.43
CA GLN A 18 16.08 18.73 -3.04
C GLN A 18 14.57 18.55 -2.78
N LEU A 19 14.08 17.30 -2.74
CA LEU A 19 12.71 17.01 -2.37
C LEU A 19 12.45 17.41 -0.91
N LEU A 20 13.32 17.02 0.02
CA LEU A 20 13.19 17.33 1.45
C LEU A 20 13.20 18.84 1.69
N VAL A 21 14.10 19.58 1.03
CA VAL A 21 14.11 21.06 1.08
C VAL A 21 12.80 21.64 0.54
N TRP A 22 12.34 21.16 -0.62
CA TRP A 22 11.09 21.63 -1.21
C TRP A 22 9.86 21.32 -0.32
N MET A 23 9.84 20.16 0.32
CA MET A 23 8.78 19.78 1.27
C MET A 23 8.84 20.64 2.53
N ALA A 24 10.04 20.97 3.02
CA ALA A 24 10.21 21.85 4.18
C ALA A 24 9.73 23.28 3.88
N GLU A 25 10.09 23.83 2.71
CA GLU A 25 9.59 25.15 2.24
C GLU A 25 8.07 25.21 2.12
N ARG A 26 7.43 24.07 1.85
CA ARG A 26 5.98 23.93 1.65
C ARG A 26 5.32 23.08 2.73
N ALA A 27 5.92 23.01 3.90
CA ALA A 27 5.44 22.14 4.98
C ALA A 27 4.01 22.51 5.40
N ALA A 28 3.70 23.82 5.50
CA ALA A 28 2.38 24.31 5.88
C ALA A 28 1.26 23.89 4.91
N PRO A 29 1.33 24.16 3.59
CA PRO A 29 0.29 23.73 2.66
C PRO A 29 0.22 22.21 2.53
N LEU A 30 1.36 21.50 2.56
CA LEU A 30 1.37 20.03 2.53
C LEU A 30 0.70 19.43 3.79
N ALA A 31 1.00 19.97 4.96
CA ALA A 31 0.38 19.56 6.21
C ALA A 31 -1.13 19.86 6.19
N ALA A 32 -1.56 21.01 5.67
CA ALA A 32 -2.97 21.33 5.51
C ALA A 32 -3.70 20.32 4.61
N VAL A 33 -3.08 19.92 3.49
CA VAL A 33 -3.64 18.89 2.59
C VAL A 33 -3.72 17.53 3.30
N VAL A 34 -2.64 17.11 3.97
CA VAL A 34 -2.60 15.83 4.71
C VAL A 34 -3.64 15.81 5.83
N LEU A 35 -3.75 16.88 6.62
CA LEU A 35 -4.77 17.02 7.65
C LEU A 35 -6.18 17.05 7.06
N GLY A 36 -6.37 17.68 5.90
CA GLY A 36 -7.63 17.67 5.17
C GLY A 36 -8.04 16.27 4.75
N ILE A 37 -7.11 15.49 4.17
CA ILE A 37 -7.34 14.07 3.82
C ILE A 37 -7.65 13.25 5.08
N ALA A 38 -6.87 13.41 6.15
CA ALA A 38 -7.11 12.72 7.41
C ALA A 38 -8.49 13.07 8.01
N ALA A 39 -8.91 14.34 7.94
CA ALA A 39 -10.22 14.80 8.39
C ALA A 39 -11.36 14.22 7.53
N LEU A 40 -11.17 14.11 6.21
CA LEU A 40 -12.12 13.44 5.32
C LEU A 40 -12.27 11.97 5.70
N TYR A 41 -11.16 11.26 5.87
CA TYR A 41 -11.15 9.84 6.25
C TYR A 41 -11.79 9.60 7.62
N TRP A 42 -11.55 10.49 8.58
CA TRP A 42 -12.22 10.48 9.89
C TRP A 42 -13.71 10.79 9.79
N SER A 43 -14.09 11.77 8.96
CA SER A 43 -15.49 12.11 8.72
C SER A 43 -16.26 10.94 8.14
N ASP A 44 -15.71 10.28 7.12
CA ASP A 44 -16.33 9.13 6.48
C ASP A 44 -16.38 7.92 7.40
N PHE A 45 -15.32 7.69 8.20
CA PHE A 45 -15.34 6.70 9.28
C PHE A 45 -16.54 6.90 10.21
N ARG A 46 -16.71 8.11 10.75
CA ARG A 46 -17.83 8.38 11.66
C ARG A 46 -19.19 8.17 11.02
N ARG A 47 -19.34 8.57 9.74
CA ARG A 47 -20.59 8.39 9.00
C ARG A 47 -20.93 6.92 8.79
N GLU A 48 -19.96 6.13 8.34
CA GLU A 48 -20.12 4.70 8.07
C GLU A 48 -20.39 3.91 9.37
N PHE A 49 -19.68 4.25 10.45
CA PHE A 49 -19.84 3.58 11.73
C PHE A 49 -20.94 4.19 12.62
N ALA A 50 -21.61 5.23 12.13
CA ALA A 50 -22.65 5.98 12.82
C ALA A 50 -22.24 6.40 14.25
N LEU A 51 -20.99 6.86 14.40
CA LEU A 51 -20.46 7.28 15.70
C LEU A 51 -20.92 8.72 15.99
N PRO A 52 -21.78 8.98 17.01
CA PRO A 52 -22.25 10.29 17.42
C PRO A 52 -21.20 11.07 18.22
N VAL A 53 -19.91 10.94 17.89
CA VAL A 53 -18.84 11.75 18.45
C VAL A 53 -18.76 13.10 17.72
N GLY A 54 -18.95 14.18 18.47
CA GLY A 54 -18.75 15.54 17.99
C GLY A 54 -17.30 15.80 17.54
N PHE A 55 -17.10 16.82 16.71
CA PHE A 55 -15.76 17.22 16.22
C PHE A 55 -14.79 17.68 17.32
N ALA A 56 -15.29 17.96 18.53
CA ALA A 56 -14.49 18.39 19.68
C ALA A 56 -14.22 17.27 20.70
N SER A 57 -14.52 16.01 20.36
CA SER A 57 -14.27 14.87 21.24
C SER A 57 -12.77 14.62 21.43
N SER A 58 -12.39 14.16 22.62
CA SER A 58 -11.03 13.73 22.98
C SER A 58 -10.48 12.66 22.00
N SER A 59 -11.38 11.81 21.49
CA SER A 59 -11.10 10.80 20.46
C SER A 59 -10.67 11.41 19.12
N MET A 60 -11.23 12.56 18.71
CA MET A 60 -10.78 13.23 17.49
C MET A 60 -9.39 13.86 17.64
N LEU A 61 -9.08 14.44 18.81
CA LEU A 61 -7.76 15.04 19.07
C LEU A 61 -6.63 14.01 19.01
N THR A 62 -6.93 12.74 19.29
CA THR A 62 -5.96 11.63 19.23
C THR A 62 -5.99 10.88 17.90
N ALA A 63 -7.15 10.76 17.25
CA ALA A 63 -7.31 10.06 15.98
C ALA A 63 -6.83 10.87 14.76
N LEU A 64 -6.96 12.19 14.77
CA LEU A 64 -6.58 13.01 13.61
C LEU A 64 -5.06 13.00 13.34
N PRO A 65 -4.18 13.18 14.35
CA PRO A 65 -2.73 13.13 14.14
C PRO A 65 -2.26 11.73 13.71
N SER A 66 -2.88 10.66 14.23
CA SER A 66 -2.54 9.29 13.84
C SER A 66 -2.94 9.01 12.39
N LEU A 67 -4.15 9.40 11.97
CA LEU A 67 -4.57 9.30 10.57
C LEU A 67 -3.69 10.13 9.64
N ALA A 68 -3.29 11.34 10.04
CA ALA A 68 -2.36 12.16 9.27
C ALA A 68 -1.00 11.47 9.10
N ALA A 69 -0.46 10.85 10.17
CA ALA A 69 0.76 10.07 10.10
C ALA A 69 0.63 8.86 9.16
N ILE A 70 -0.51 8.16 9.22
CA ILE A 70 -0.81 7.04 8.32
C ILE A 70 -0.86 7.51 6.86
N VAL A 71 -1.51 8.64 6.56
CA VAL A 71 -1.52 9.24 5.21
C VAL A 71 -0.10 9.52 4.74
N CYS A 72 0.76 10.11 5.59
CA CYS A 72 2.17 10.34 5.26
C CYS A 72 2.92 9.04 4.94
N ILE A 73 2.71 7.98 5.74
CA ILE A 73 3.33 6.66 5.52
C ILE A 73 2.87 6.07 4.18
N VAL A 74 1.57 6.12 3.88
CA VAL A 74 1.01 5.59 2.64
C VAL A 74 1.52 6.36 1.43
N VAL A 75 1.55 7.70 1.48
CA VAL A 75 2.14 8.51 0.40
C VAL A 75 3.62 8.19 0.24
N GLY A 76 4.37 8.09 1.34
CA GLY A 76 5.78 7.72 1.31
C GLY A 76 6.02 6.35 0.66
N ALA A 77 5.19 5.36 1.00
CA ALA A 77 5.21 4.04 0.40
C ALA A 77 4.87 4.09 -1.10
N LEU A 78 3.87 4.86 -1.53
CA LEU A 78 3.53 5.04 -2.94
C LEU A 78 4.68 5.68 -3.73
N VAL A 79 5.25 6.76 -3.20
CA VAL A 79 6.39 7.45 -3.81
C VAL A 79 7.57 6.48 -3.94
N ALA A 80 7.90 5.76 -2.87
CA ALA A 80 9.00 4.81 -2.88
C ALA A 80 8.73 3.61 -3.81
N GLY A 81 7.49 3.13 -3.89
CA GLY A 81 7.07 2.03 -4.78
C GLY A 81 7.11 2.37 -6.26
N VAL A 82 7.01 3.65 -6.62
CA VAL A 82 7.22 4.13 -7.99
C VAL A 82 8.69 4.51 -8.23
N ALA A 83 9.33 5.17 -7.26
CA ALA A 83 10.69 5.68 -7.42
C ALA A 83 11.74 4.55 -7.43
N MET A 84 11.65 3.55 -6.55
CA MET A 84 12.66 2.48 -6.47
C MET A 84 12.77 1.67 -7.76
N PRO A 85 11.67 1.20 -8.38
CA PRO A 85 11.78 0.47 -9.64
C PRO A 85 12.18 1.39 -10.81
N ALA A 86 11.77 2.67 -10.77
CA ALA A 86 12.25 3.65 -11.72
C ALA A 86 13.76 3.94 -11.58
N LEU A 87 14.33 3.84 -10.36
CA LEU A 87 15.77 3.93 -10.14
C LEU A 87 16.51 2.77 -10.81
N VAL A 88 15.95 1.55 -10.81
CA VAL A 88 16.54 0.42 -11.54
C VAL A 88 16.61 0.70 -13.04
N LEU A 89 15.53 1.23 -13.62
CA LEU A 89 15.49 1.58 -15.04
C LEU A 89 16.49 2.66 -15.43
N THR A 90 16.85 3.52 -14.48
CA THR A 90 17.67 4.72 -14.70
C THR A 90 19.09 4.53 -14.21
N HIS A 91 19.39 3.42 -13.54
CA HIS A 91 20.74 3.03 -13.17
C HIS A 91 21.51 2.53 -14.42
N PRO A 92 22.77 2.98 -14.62
CA PRO A 92 23.61 2.42 -15.67
C PRO A 92 23.76 0.91 -15.53
N LEU A 93 23.68 0.20 -16.66
CA LEU A 93 23.89 -1.25 -16.69
C LEU A 93 25.31 -1.61 -16.21
N ARG A 94 26.29 -0.77 -16.54
CA ARG A 94 27.72 -0.90 -16.20
C ARG A 94 28.35 0.48 -16.07
N PRO A 95 29.52 0.60 -15.42
CA PRO A 95 30.31 1.83 -15.50
C PRO A 95 30.51 2.26 -16.96
N GLY A 96 30.03 3.46 -17.31
CA GLY A 96 30.11 4.02 -18.67
C GLY A 96 29.10 3.50 -19.70
N ALA A 97 28.23 2.54 -19.35
CA ALA A 97 27.19 2.05 -20.25
C ALA A 97 25.89 2.86 -20.17
N PRO A 98 25.05 2.86 -21.22
CA PRO A 98 23.74 3.50 -21.17
C PRO A 98 22.83 2.86 -20.12
N THR A 99 21.87 3.66 -19.63
CA THR A 99 20.82 3.19 -18.71
C THR A 99 19.73 2.46 -19.48
N LEU A 100 18.94 1.62 -18.80
CA LEU A 100 17.83 0.91 -19.45
C LEU A 100 16.82 1.88 -20.07
N ALA A 101 16.52 2.96 -19.36
CA ALA A 101 15.63 4.02 -19.83
C ALA A 101 16.20 4.80 -21.02
N ALA A 102 17.52 4.97 -21.11
CA ALA A 102 18.16 5.58 -22.28
C ALA A 102 18.05 4.68 -23.52
N LEU A 103 18.20 3.36 -23.33
CA LEU A 103 18.02 2.36 -24.39
C LEU A 103 16.57 2.27 -24.89
N LEU A 104 15.59 2.58 -24.04
CA LEU A 104 14.18 2.69 -24.45
C LEU A 104 13.92 3.92 -25.33
N ARG A 105 14.80 4.93 -25.30
CA ARG A 105 14.57 6.25 -25.90
C ARG A 105 15.42 6.55 -27.13
N THR A 106 16.49 5.81 -27.39
CA THR A 106 17.45 6.13 -28.46
C THR A 106 16.73 6.45 -29.78
N PRO A 107 16.85 7.71 -30.27
CA PRO A 107 16.18 8.11 -31.49
C PRO A 107 16.74 7.32 -32.67
N VAL A 108 15.82 7.01 -33.57
CA VAL A 108 16.01 6.28 -34.82
C VAL A 108 16.88 7.15 -35.74
N ASP A 109 18.20 6.94 -35.73
CA ASP A 109 19.08 7.52 -36.74
C ASP A 109 19.95 6.44 -37.41
N THR A 110 19.71 6.30 -38.72
CA THR A 110 20.49 5.63 -39.79
C THR A 110 20.51 4.08 -39.87
N ASN A 111 19.58 3.59 -40.71
CA ASN A 111 19.59 2.50 -41.71
C ASN A 111 20.08 1.07 -41.41
N THR A 112 20.87 0.77 -40.38
CA THR A 112 21.24 -0.63 -40.05
C THR A 112 21.17 -0.97 -38.57
N GLY A 113 21.43 -0.01 -37.67
CA GLY A 113 21.24 -0.17 -36.22
C GLY A 113 19.78 -0.04 -35.75
N GLU A 114 18.90 0.45 -36.62
CA GLU A 114 17.50 0.81 -36.32
C GLU A 114 16.64 -0.39 -35.91
N ARG A 115 16.66 -1.49 -36.69
CA ARG A 115 15.86 -2.69 -36.38
C ARG A 115 16.31 -3.36 -35.09
N GLN A 116 17.60 -3.30 -34.78
CA GLN A 116 18.17 -3.92 -33.60
C GLN A 116 17.80 -3.14 -32.33
N ASN A 117 17.91 -1.81 -32.34
CA ASN A 117 17.55 -0.97 -31.20
C ASN A 117 16.04 -0.99 -30.90
N VAL A 118 15.19 -0.93 -31.93
CA VAL A 118 13.73 -1.02 -31.74
C VAL A 118 13.33 -2.40 -31.20
N ARG A 119 13.98 -3.47 -31.67
CA ARG A 119 13.73 -4.83 -31.16
C ARG A 119 14.18 -4.98 -29.70
N ALA A 120 15.36 -4.45 -29.36
CA ALA A 120 15.87 -4.47 -27.99
C ALA A 120 14.97 -3.67 -27.03
N SER A 121 14.57 -2.45 -27.42
CA SER A 121 13.68 -1.59 -26.65
C SER A 121 12.33 -2.27 -26.37
N ARG A 122 11.66 -2.79 -27.42
CA ARG A 122 10.38 -3.52 -27.24
C ARG A 122 10.53 -4.78 -26.40
N MET A 123 11.66 -5.49 -26.49
CA MET A 123 11.91 -6.68 -25.69
C MET A 123 12.07 -6.33 -24.22
N ILE A 124 12.80 -5.24 -23.91
CA ILE A 124 12.98 -4.72 -22.55
C ILE A 124 11.66 -4.19 -21.97
N GLU A 125 10.88 -3.44 -22.75
CA GLU A 125 9.57 -2.93 -22.35
C GLU A 125 8.60 -4.07 -22.04
N ARG A 126 8.48 -5.05 -22.95
CA ARG A 126 7.64 -6.24 -22.75
C ARG A 126 8.11 -7.07 -21.58
N TYR A 127 9.43 -7.17 -21.36
CA TYR A 127 9.97 -7.85 -20.19
C TYR A 127 9.57 -7.14 -18.90
N TRP A 128 9.68 -5.82 -18.84
CA TRP A 128 9.32 -5.05 -17.65
C TRP A 128 7.82 -5.16 -17.32
N LEU A 129 6.96 -4.96 -18.33
CA LEU A 129 5.51 -5.11 -18.17
C LEU A 129 5.11 -6.55 -17.88
N GLY A 130 5.75 -7.51 -18.55
CA GLY A 130 5.54 -8.94 -18.33
C GLY A 130 5.94 -9.37 -16.93
N MET A 131 7.07 -8.89 -16.42
CA MET A 131 7.50 -9.10 -15.03
C MET A 131 6.49 -8.48 -14.06
N ALA A 132 6.06 -7.24 -14.28
CA ALA A 132 5.09 -6.60 -13.40
C ALA A 132 3.76 -7.37 -13.34
N ALA A 133 3.26 -7.82 -14.48
CA ALA A 133 2.05 -8.64 -14.55
C ALA A 133 2.23 -10.01 -13.89
N ALA A 134 3.35 -10.69 -14.15
CA ALA A 134 3.67 -11.99 -13.54
C ALA A 134 3.83 -11.88 -12.03
N SER A 135 4.52 -10.84 -11.54
CA SER A 135 4.60 -10.50 -10.12
C SER A 135 3.22 -10.27 -9.53
N ALA A 136 2.39 -9.44 -10.15
CA ALA A 136 1.05 -9.14 -9.65
C ALA A 136 0.18 -10.40 -9.55
N LEU A 137 0.20 -11.26 -10.56
CA LEU A 137 -0.53 -12.54 -10.53
C LEU A 137 -0.02 -13.47 -9.42
N THR A 138 1.30 -13.61 -9.32
CA THR A 138 1.91 -14.50 -8.34
C THR A 138 1.67 -14.01 -6.92
N TRP A 139 1.82 -12.71 -6.68
CA TRP A 139 1.57 -12.08 -5.39
C TRP A 139 0.10 -12.17 -5.02
N ALA A 140 -0.82 -11.87 -5.95
CA ALA A 140 -2.25 -12.04 -5.70
C ALA A 140 -2.58 -13.47 -5.29
N GLY A 141 -2.04 -14.48 -5.99
CA GLY A 141 -2.24 -15.89 -5.68
C GLY A 141 -1.69 -16.27 -4.31
N VAL A 142 -0.42 -15.97 -4.03
CA VAL A 142 0.24 -16.34 -2.77
C VAL A 142 -0.39 -15.64 -1.56
N ILE A 143 -0.70 -14.34 -1.68
CA ILE A 143 -1.29 -13.56 -0.59
C ILE A 143 -2.73 -14.01 -0.33
N SER A 144 -3.51 -14.27 -1.38
CA SER A 144 -4.85 -14.84 -1.25
C SER A 144 -4.81 -16.21 -0.58
N TRP A 145 -3.87 -17.06 -0.99
CA TRP A 145 -3.64 -18.37 -0.37
C TRP A 145 -3.32 -18.27 1.12
N MET A 146 -2.35 -17.41 1.49
CA MET A 146 -2.01 -17.15 2.89
C MET A 146 -3.22 -16.69 3.72
N THR A 147 -4.11 -15.91 3.11
CA THR A 147 -5.28 -15.36 3.80
C THR A 147 -6.39 -16.39 3.97
N LEU A 148 -6.58 -17.26 2.97
CA LEU A 148 -7.62 -18.31 2.99
C LEU A 148 -7.22 -19.50 3.86
N CYS A 149 -5.95 -19.88 3.84
CA CYS A 149 -5.44 -21.03 4.58
C CYS A 149 -4.66 -20.56 5.81
N SER A 150 -5.37 -19.96 6.78
CA SER A 150 -4.80 -19.38 8.00
C SER A 150 -4.02 -20.38 8.89
N GLY A 151 -4.25 -21.68 8.71
CA GLY A 151 -3.47 -22.75 9.36
C GLY A 151 -2.11 -23.05 8.71
N THR A 152 -1.80 -22.43 7.57
CA THR A 152 -0.52 -22.65 6.88
C THR A 152 0.56 -21.78 7.49
N TYR A 153 1.74 -22.36 7.75
CA TYR A 153 2.87 -21.61 8.28
C TYR A 153 3.22 -20.42 7.34
N PRO A 154 3.23 -19.17 7.83
CA PRO A 154 3.42 -17.97 7.00
C PRO A 154 4.75 -17.96 6.25
N GLY A 155 5.75 -18.68 6.77
CA GLY A 155 7.05 -18.82 6.11
C GLY A 155 6.98 -19.48 4.73
N TYR A 156 6.00 -20.35 4.45
CA TYR A 156 5.88 -20.96 3.12
C TYR A 156 5.56 -19.95 2.03
N GLY A 157 4.65 -19.01 2.28
CA GLY A 157 4.39 -18.01 1.25
C GLY A 157 5.52 -16.99 1.15
N VAL A 158 6.23 -16.68 2.25
CA VAL A 158 7.45 -15.85 2.19
C VAL A 158 8.53 -16.52 1.33
N THR A 159 8.75 -17.82 1.47
CA THR A 159 9.74 -18.54 0.65
C THR A 159 9.35 -18.56 -0.83
N VAL A 160 8.06 -18.75 -1.15
CA VAL A 160 7.57 -18.66 -2.54
C VAL A 160 7.78 -17.27 -3.12
N LEU A 161 7.45 -16.21 -2.38
CA LEU A 161 7.66 -14.82 -2.83
C LEU A 161 9.15 -14.53 -3.08
N MET A 162 10.03 -14.95 -2.17
CA MET A 162 11.48 -14.78 -2.32
C MET A 162 12.04 -15.59 -3.49
N ALA A 163 11.54 -16.80 -3.73
CA ALA A 163 11.91 -17.60 -4.89
C ALA A 163 11.52 -16.93 -6.20
N VAL A 164 10.35 -16.30 -6.26
CA VAL A 164 9.87 -15.55 -7.45
C VAL A 164 10.74 -14.31 -7.69
N ILE A 165 11.09 -13.56 -6.65
CA ILE A 165 11.97 -12.40 -6.74
C ILE A 165 13.36 -12.82 -7.25
N ALA A 166 13.92 -13.90 -6.69
CA ALA A 166 15.20 -14.44 -7.13
C ALA A 166 15.15 -14.89 -8.60
N LEU A 167 14.09 -15.61 -8.99
CA LEU A 167 13.87 -16.06 -10.36
C LEU A 167 13.79 -14.87 -11.34
N GLN A 168 13.05 -13.82 -11.00
CA GLN A 168 12.93 -12.61 -11.83
C GLN A 168 14.26 -11.86 -11.96
N THR A 169 15.05 -11.79 -10.88
CA THR A 169 16.38 -11.18 -10.91
C THR A 169 17.33 -11.95 -11.80
N VAL A 170 17.32 -13.29 -11.71
CA VAL A 170 18.16 -14.17 -12.53
C VAL A 170 17.70 -14.17 -14.00
N ALA A 171 16.39 -14.17 -14.25
CA ALA A 171 15.81 -14.15 -15.59
C ALA A 171 16.10 -12.85 -16.36
N ALA A 172 16.42 -11.75 -15.66
CA ALA A 172 16.83 -10.51 -16.31
C ALA A 172 18.12 -10.70 -17.11
N GLY A 173 19.05 -11.53 -16.63
CA GLY A 173 20.33 -11.79 -17.29
C GLY A 173 20.21 -12.31 -18.73
N PRO A 174 19.54 -13.46 -18.99
CA PRO A 174 19.37 -13.98 -20.34
C PRO A 174 18.57 -13.05 -21.25
N VAL A 175 17.55 -12.36 -20.72
CA VAL A 175 16.74 -11.41 -21.51
C VAL A 175 17.58 -10.22 -21.95
N LEU A 176 18.34 -9.62 -21.03
CA LEU A 176 19.23 -8.51 -21.35
C LEU A 176 20.35 -8.95 -22.30
N ARG A 177 20.91 -10.15 -22.11
CA ARG A 177 21.94 -10.72 -23.00
C ARG A 177 21.40 -10.92 -24.42
N HIS A 178 20.15 -11.38 -24.56
CA HIS A 178 19.52 -11.56 -25.85
C HIS A 178 19.14 -10.22 -26.50
N ALA A 179 18.61 -9.28 -25.72
CA ALA A 179 18.22 -7.95 -26.20
C ALA A 179 19.44 -7.12 -26.65
N LEU A 180 20.54 -7.17 -25.89
CA LEU A 180 21.74 -6.34 -26.12
C LEU A 180 22.84 -7.07 -26.87
N GLN A 181 22.69 -8.37 -27.14
CA GLN A 181 23.70 -9.23 -27.80
C GLN A 181 25.10 -9.17 -27.16
N THR A 182 25.18 -8.89 -25.86
CA THR A 182 26.43 -8.76 -25.11
C THR A 182 26.58 -9.90 -24.10
N PRO A 183 27.72 -10.60 -24.04
CA PRO A 183 27.89 -11.81 -23.23
C PRO A 183 27.73 -11.55 -21.73
N SER A 184 28.10 -10.36 -21.31
CA SER A 184 27.75 -9.81 -20.01
C SER A 184 26.99 -8.49 -20.32
N PRO A 185 25.71 -8.35 -19.96
CA PRO A 185 24.97 -7.13 -20.26
C PRO A 185 24.97 -6.13 -19.09
N ALA A 186 24.96 -6.61 -17.84
CA ALA A 186 24.84 -5.77 -16.64
C ALA A 186 25.94 -6.09 -15.61
N SER A 187 26.16 -5.16 -14.68
CA SER A 187 27.03 -5.27 -13.52
C SER A 187 26.31 -5.93 -12.34
N ILE A 188 27.07 -6.43 -11.36
CA ILE A 188 26.51 -7.00 -10.12
C ILE A 188 25.69 -5.96 -9.35
N SER A 189 26.14 -4.70 -9.33
CA SER A 189 25.42 -3.59 -8.70
C SER A 189 24.02 -3.39 -9.29
N PHE A 190 23.87 -3.55 -10.61
CA PHE A 190 22.55 -3.47 -11.26
C PHE A 190 21.61 -4.59 -10.79
N TYR A 191 22.08 -5.84 -10.75
CA TYR A 191 21.26 -6.97 -10.28
C TYR A 191 20.90 -6.85 -8.81
N LEU A 192 21.82 -6.37 -7.97
CA LEU A 192 21.55 -6.14 -6.56
C LEU A 192 20.51 -5.03 -6.35
N LEU A 193 20.59 -3.94 -7.13
CA LEU A 193 19.58 -2.88 -7.11
C LEU A 193 18.21 -3.41 -7.57
N LEU A 194 18.17 -4.21 -8.64
CA LEU A 194 16.94 -4.86 -9.12
C LEU A 194 16.34 -5.77 -8.03
N PHE A 195 17.15 -6.60 -7.39
CA PHE A 195 16.71 -7.50 -6.32
C PHE A 195 16.11 -6.74 -5.13
N VAL A 196 16.82 -5.72 -4.63
CA VAL A 196 16.34 -4.88 -3.52
C VAL A 196 15.06 -4.13 -3.90
N SER A 197 14.98 -3.62 -5.12
CA SER A 197 13.77 -2.97 -5.63
C SER A 197 12.58 -3.93 -5.68
N LEU A 198 12.78 -5.18 -6.10
CA LEU A 198 11.73 -6.19 -6.16
C LEU A 198 11.24 -6.60 -4.76
N ILE A 199 12.15 -6.73 -3.78
CA ILE A 199 11.78 -6.96 -2.37
C ILE A 199 10.90 -5.82 -1.88
N PHE A 200 11.33 -4.57 -2.10
CA PHE A 200 10.59 -3.41 -1.64
C PHE A 200 9.20 -3.32 -2.30
N GLN A 201 9.13 -3.59 -3.60
CA GLN A 201 7.86 -3.62 -4.33
C GLN A 201 6.95 -4.77 -3.86
N CYS A 202 7.52 -5.92 -3.48
CA CYS A 202 6.78 -7.04 -2.88
C CYS A 202 6.18 -6.65 -1.53
N VAL A 203 6.91 -5.92 -0.67
CA VAL A 203 6.39 -5.44 0.62
C VAL A 203 5.22 -4.49 0.41
N ILE A 204 5.34 -3.53 -0.50
CA ILE A 204 4.23 -2.60 -0.82
C ILE A 204 3.03 -3.36 -1.38
N ALA A 205 3.26 -4.25 -2.33
CA ALA A 205 2.23 -5.10 -2.91
C ALA A 205 1.51 -5.95 -1.87
N PHE A 206 2.26 -6.52 -0.92
CA PHE A 206 1.70 -7.26 0.20
C PHE A 206 0.71 -6.41 0.98
N TRP A 207 1.10 -5.20 1.39
CA TRP A 207 0.21 -4.29 2.13
C TRP A 207 -1.01 -3.87 1.32
N VAL A 208 -0.84 -3.52 0.03
CA VAL A 208 -1.97 -3.14 -0.84
C VAL A 208 -2.96 -4.29 -0.98
N MET A 209 -2.48 -5.50 -1.28
CA MET A 209 -3.35 -6.67 -1.41
C MET A 209 -4.00 -7.04 -0.08
N TYR A 210 -3.26 -6.98 1.02
CA TYR A 210 -3.78 -7.24 2.36
C TYR A 210 -4.94 -6.30 2.70
N VAL A 211 -4.78 -5.01 2.45
CA VAL A 211 -5.84 -4.01 2.62
C VAL A 211 -7.03 -4.33 1.72
N LEU A 212 -6.83 -4.65 0.44
CA LEU A 212 -7.91 -5.04 -0.47
C LEU A 212 -8.68 -6.27 0.01
N LEU A 213 -7.98 -7.29 0.53
CA LEU A 213 -8.60 -8.48 1.09
C LEU A 213 -9.42 -8.17 2.34
N LYS A 214 -8.98 -7.22 3.19
CA LYS A 214 -9.74 -6.78 4.37
C LYS A 214 -11.00 -5.97 4.03
N THR A 215 -11.14 -5.49 2.79
CA THR A 215 -12.41 -4.91 2.32
C THR A 215 -13.45 -5.96 1.89
N ILE A 216 -13.12 -7.26 1.96
CA ILE A 216 -14.06 -8.34 1.65
C ILE A 216 -14.89 -8.63 2.90
N VAL A 217 -16.21 -8.42 2.79
CA VAL A 217 -17.16 -8.72 3.86
C VAL A 217 -17.52 -10.20 3.89
N ALA A 218 -17.71 -10.82 2.72
CA ALA A 218 -18.03 -12.23 2.58
C ALA A 218 -17.03 -12.89 1.61
N PHE A 219 -16.27 -13.88 2.09
CA PHE A 219 -15.29 -14.62 1.30
C PHE A 219 -15.98 -15.50 0.25
N THR A 220 -16.31 -14.90 -0.89
CA THR A 220 -16.77 -15.60 -2.08
C THR A 220 -15.65 -15.64 -3.13
N ALA A 221 -15.66 -16.66 -4.00
CA ALA A 221 -14.72 -16.73 -5.11
C ALA A 221 -14.78 -15.47 -5.99
N TRP A 222 -15.99 -14.91 -6.17
CA TRP A 222 -16.22 -13.68 -6.93
C TRP A 222 -15.61 -12.44 -6.26
N SER A 223 -15.77 -12.28 -4.94
CA SER A 223 -15.12 -11.18 -4.21
C SER A 223 -13.60 -11.28 -4.27
N LEU A 224 -13.05 -12.49 -4.21
CA LEU A 224 -11.61 -12.68 -4.31
C LEU A 224 -11.09 -12.34 -5.71
N ALA A 225 -11.79 -12.83 -6.75
CA ALA A 225 -11.46 -12.56 -8.14
C ALA A 225 -11.49 -11.06 -8.43
N THR A 226 -12.55 -10.36 -8.03
CA THR A 226 -12.68 -8.91 -8.26
C THR A 226 -11.59 -8.11 -7.56
N ARG A 227 -11.25 -8.41 -6.31
CA ARG A 227 -10.13 -7.75 -5.60
C ARG A 227 -8.77 -8.08 -6.21
N GLY A 228 -8.56 -9.33 -6.61
CA GLY A 228 -7.36 -9.75 -7.34
C GLY A 228 -7.22 -9.00 -8.68
N THR A 229 -8.30 -8.82 -9.43
CA THR A 229 -8.30 -8.03 -10.67
C THR A 229 -7.96 -6.56 -10.40
N VAL A 230 -8.57 -5.94 -9.39
CA VAL A 230 -8.26 -4.56 -8.97
C VAL A 230 -6.77 -4.44 -8.62
N PHE A 231 -6.23 -5.38 -7.84
CA PHE A 231 -4.82 -5.41 -7.49
C PHE A 231 -3.91 -5.49 -8.72
N ILE A 232 -4.20 -6.39 -9.66
CA ILE A 232 -3.42 -6.52 -10.91
C ILE A 232 -3.46 -5.22 -11.70
N VAL A 233 -4.63 -4.60 -11.85
CA VAL A 233 -4.77 -3.31 -12.55
C VAL A 233 -3.93 -2.22 -11.89
N LEU A 234 -3.97 -2.12 -10.55
CA LEU A 234 -3.15 -1.16 -9.80
C LEU A 234 -1.65 -1.38 -10.01
N MET A 235 -1.21 -2.64 -10.00
CA MET A 235 0.20 -2.99 -10.23
C MET A 235 0.65 -2.69 -11.67
N VAL A 236 -0.20 -2.91 -12.66
CA VAL A 236 0.07 -2.54 -14.06
C VAL A 236 0.16 -1.01 -14.21
N ILE A 237 -0.76 -0.26 -13.62
CA ILE A 237 -0.70 1.20 -13.61
C ILE A 237 0.59 1.70 -12.94
N ALA A 238 0.97 1.10 -11.81
CA ALA A 238 2.22 1.42 -11.14
C ALA A 238 3.44 1.14 -12.03
N ALA A 239 3.46 0.01 -12.76
CA ALA A 239 4.53 -0.32 -13.70
C ALA A 239 4.62 0.66 -14.88
N ILE A 240 3.48 1.08 -15.43
CA ILE A 240 3.42 2.12 -16.47
C ILE A 240 3.96 3.45 -15.91
N MET A 241 3.54 3.84 -14.71
CA MET A 241 4.05 5.04 -14.04
C MET A 241 5.57 4.96 -13.83
N GLN A 242 6.12 3.82 -13.40
CA GLN A 242 7.55 3.61 -13.26
C GLN A 242 8.30 3.82 -14.59
N LEU A 243 7.76 3.31 -15.70
CA LEU A 243 8.32 3.52 -17.04
C LEU A 243 8.26 4.99 -17.46
N VAL A 244 7.12 5.66 -17.27
CA VAL A 244 6.96 7.09 -17.58
C VAL A 244 7.94 7.94 -16.77
N VAL A 245 8.04 7.69 -15.48
CA VAL A 245 8.97 8.34 -14.55
C VAL A 245 10.41 8.15 -15.03
N ALA A 246 10.81 6.91 -15.37
CA ALA A 246 12.13 6.61 -15.89
C ALA A 246 12.41 7.30 -17.24
N MET A 247 11.44 7.36 -18.14
CA MET A 247 11.57 8.07 -19.41
C MET A 247 11.73 9.58 -19.21
N GLN A 248 10.91 10.21 -18.36
CA GLN A 248 10.96 11.65 -18.07
C GLN A 248 12.29 12.05 -17.44
N VAL A 249 12.79 11.21 -16.53
CA VAL A 249 14.14 11.28 -15.97
C VAL A 249 15.20 11.39 -17.06
N THR A 250 15.18 10.50 -18.06
CA THR A 250 16.17 10.59 -19.15
C THR A 250 16.01 11.85 -20.02
N LYS A 251 14.85 12.52 -20.01
CA LYS A 251 14.63 13.80 -20.72
C LYS A 251 15.31 14.99 -20.06
N GLY A 252 15.96 14.82 -18.92
CA GLY A 252 16.50 15.95 -18.15
C GLY A 252 15.41 16.77 -17.45
N TRP A 253 14.16 16.28 -17.44
CA TRP A 253 13.05 16.83 -16.66
C TRP A 253 13.22 16.45 -15.17
N TYR A 254 14.32 16.89 -14.57
CA TYR A 254 14.85 16.24 -13.37
C TYR A 254 14.65 16.91 -12.00
N PRO A 255 14.44 18.23 -11.80
CA PRO A 255 14.43 18.72 -10.42
C PRO A 255 13.12 18.44 -9.66
N ASN A 256 12.04 18.04 -10.35
CA ASN A 256 10.69 18.06 -9.76
C ASN A 256 9.92 16.74 -9.82
N LEU A 257 10.47 15.65 -10.37
CA LEU A 257 9.72 14.40 -10.57
C LEU A 257 9.14 13.83 -9.27
N LEU A 258 9.97 13.73 -8.23
CA LEU A 258 9.53 13.24 -6.91
C LEU A 258 8.41 14.13 -6.34
N LYS A 259 8.44 15.44 -6.62
CA LYS A 259 7.39 16.39 -6.21
C LYS A 259 6.06 16.07 -6.91
N HIS A 260 6.09 15.77 -8.21
CA HIS A 260 4.89 15.38 -8.96
C HIS A 260 4.33 14.04 -8.49
N VAL A 261 5.20 13.05 -8.21
CA VAL A 261 4.77 11.75 -7.68
C VAL A 261 4.17 11.91 -6.28
N LEU A 262 4.75 12.75 -5.43
CA LEU A 262 4.19 13.10 -4.11
C LEU A 262 2.80 13.74 -4.25
N CYS A 263 2.68 14.77 -5.09
CA CYS A 263 1.41 15.45 -5.34
C CYS A 263 0.35 14.50 -5.91
N LEU A 264 0.75 13.61 -6.83
CA LEU A 264 -0.13 12.58 -7.38
C LEU A 264 -0.58 11.59 -6.30
N GLY A 265 0.32 11.17 -5.41
CA GLY A 265 -0.02 10.29 -4.28
C GLY A 265 -1.04 10.94 -3.34
N LEU A 266 -0.84 12.22 -3.00
CA LEU A 266 -1.80 13.01 -2.23
C LEU A 266 -3.15 13.15 -2.95
N LEU A 267 -3.14 13.38 -4.27
CA LEU A 267 -4.35 13.50 -5.08
C LEU A 267 -5.12 12.18 -5.14
N ILE A 268 -4.43 11.04 -5.31
CA ILE A 268 -5.05 9.72 -5.30
C ILE A 268 -5.70 9.45 -3.95
N LEU A 269 -5.00 9.72 -2.83
CA LEU A 269 -5.57 9.55 -1.50
C LEU A 269 -6.73 10.50 -1.22
N GLY A 270 -6.64 11.75 -1.68
CA GLY A 270 -7.75 12.69 -1.62
C GLY A 270 -8.97 12.17 -2.38
N ALA A 271 -8.78 11.66 -3.60
CA ALA A 271 -9.85 11.09 -4.41
C ALA A 271 -10.49 9.84 -3.77
N THR A 272 -9.71 8.96 -3.16
CA THR A 272 -10.26 7.83 -2.39
C THR A 272 -11.02 8.29 -1.14
N GLY A 273 -10.58 9.40 -0.53
CA GLY A 273 -11.29 10.12 0.53
C GLY A 273 -12.61 10.76 0.09
N MET A 274 -12.87 10.87 -1.21
CA MET A 274 -14.18 11.32 -1.72
C MET A 274 -15.17 10.17 -1.94
N VAL A 275 -14.74 8.93 -1.71
CA VAL A 275 -15.59 7.73 -1.77
C VAL A 275 -15.77 7.20 -0.35
N PRO A 276 -16.84 7.62 0.36
CA PRO A 276 -17.02 7.35 1.79
C PRO A 276 -16.82 5.90 2.23
N PRO A 277 -17.36 4.87 1.54
CA PRO A 277 -17.19 3.49 1.98
C PRO A 277 -15.72 3.03 1.88
N ILE A 278 -14.95 3.54 0.93
CA ILE A 278 -13.52 3.19 0.79
C ILE A 278 -12.72 3.88 1.90
N ALA A 279 -12.94 5.18 2.07
CA ALA A 279 -12.25 5.99 3.07
C ALA A 279 -12.49 5.48 4.50
N ALA A 280 -13.75 5.17 4.84
CA ALA A 280 -14.13 4.63 6.13
C ALA A 280 -13.50 3.27 6.43
N ARG A 281 -13.39 2.39 5.43
CA ARG A 281 -12.76 1.06 5.61
C ARG A 281 -11.25 1.19 5.78
N LEU A 282 -10.61 2.04 4.98
CA LEU A 282 -9.17 2.32 5.11
C LEU A 282 -8.82 2.92 6.47
N SER A 283 -9.60 3.90 6.93
CA SER A 283 -9.39 4.51 8.25
C SER A 283 -9.72 3.53 9.38
N SER A 284 -10.78 2.73 9.26
CA SER A 284 -11.10 1.70 10.25
C SER A 284 -9.97 0.70 10.42
N TYR A 285 -9.35 0.26 9.33
CA TYR A 285 -8.22 -0.67 9.39
C TYR A 285 -7.04 -0.05 10.16
N ALA A 286 -6.70 1.19 9.82
CA ALA A 286 -5.56 1.85 10.43
C ALA A 286 -5.80 2.16 11.92
N LEU A 287 -7.01 2.59 12.29
CA LEU A 287 -7.39 2.88 13.67
C LEU A 287 -7.56 1.60 14.50
N LEU A 288 -8.18 0.55 13.96
CA LEU A 288 -8.36 -0.72 14.68
C LEU A 288 -7.04 -1.50 14.81
N SER A 289 -6.10 -1.35 13.88
CA SER A 289 -4.76 -1.93 14.01
C SER A 289 -3.91 -1.27 15.10
N THR A 290 -4.25 -0.03 15.47
CA THR A 290 -3.50 0.78 16.45
C THR A 290 -4.20 0.86 17.82
N ALA A 291 -5.53 0.76 17.86
CA ALA A 291 -6.31 0.73 19.08
C ALA A 291 -6.44 -0.70 19.63
N THR A 292 -5.55 -1.09 20.54
CA THR A 292 -5.55 -2.36 21.31
C THR A 292 -5.31 -3.63 20.47
N PRO A 293 -4.73 -4.72 21.04
CA PRO A 293 -4.31 -5.88 20.26
C PRO A 293 -5.55 -6.44 19.56
N GLY A 294 -5.49 -6.54 18.22
CA GLY A 294 -6.61 -6.84 17.34
C GLY A 294 -7.36 -8.12 17.68
N ARG A 295 -8.17 -8.08 18.73
CA ARG A 295 -9.13 -9.12 19.08
C ARG A 295 -10.21 -8.98 18.06
N THR A 296 -10.21 -9.89 17.10
CA THR A 296 -11.29 -9.99 16.11
C THR A 296 -12.64 -10.25 16.78
N CYS A 297 -12.59 -10.63 18.07
CA CYS A 297 -13.70 -11.11 18.86
C CYS A 297 -13.55 -10.64 20.31
N THR A 298 -14.40 -9.70 20.74
CA THR A 298 -14.42 -9.14 22.09
C THR A 298 -15.75 -9.44 22.77
N ILE A 299 -15.70 -9.92 24.01
CA ILE A 299 -16.87 -10.13 24.85
C ILE A 299 -16.90 -9.01 25.89
N VAL A 300 -17.99 -8.24 25.93
CA VAL A 300 -18.20 -7.19 26.92
C VAL A 300 -18.87 -7.81 28.14
N ARG A 301 -18.26 -7.64 29.31
CA ARG A 301 -18.85 -7.99 30.61
C ARG A 301 -19.50 -6.75 31.21
N LEU A 302 -20.78 -6.85 31.52
CA LEU A 302 -21.52 -5.81 32.22
C LEU A 302 -21.34 -5.95 33.74
N THR A 303 -21.48 -4.85 34.48
CA THR A 303 -21.40 -4.85 35.95
C THR A 303 -22.61 -5.53 36.58
N HIS A 304 -23.77 -5.44 35.92
CA HIS A 304 -25.02 -6.09 36.31
C HIS A 304 -25.74 -6.63 35.07
N GLY A 305 -26.55 -7.69 35.25
CA GLY A 305 -27.40 -8.21 34.19
C GLY A 305 -28.35 -7.12 33.71
N SER A 306 -28.33 -6.82 32.41
CA SER A 306 -29.11 -5.74 31.82
C SER A 306 -30.41 -6.29 31.22
N THR A 307 -31.54 -5.70 31.61
CA THR A 307 -32.86 -5.90 30.97
C THR A 307 -33.17 -4.82 29.94
N ASP A 308 -32.19 -3.96 29.63
CA ASP A 308 -32.34 -2.85 28.70
C ASP A 308 -32.61 -3.40 27.29
N ALA A 309 -33.80 -3.12 26.75
CA ALA A 309 -34.24 -3.62 25.46
C ALA A 309 -33.31 -3.21 24.31
N SER A 310 -32.56 -2.11 24.49
CA SER A 310 -31.58 -1.60 23.54
C SER A 310 -30.31 -2.47 23.44
N ILE A 311 -29.92 -3.18 24.51
CA ILE A 311 -28.70 -4.00 24.58
C ILE A 311 -29.04 -5.50 24.61
N ALA A 312 -30.29 -5.86 24.90
CA ALA A 312 -30.81 -7.23 24.83
C ALA A 312 -30.37 -8.07 23.61
N PRO A 313 -30.34 -7.56 22.36
CA PRO A 313 -29.90 -8.35 21.20
C PRO A 313 -28.41 -8.75 21.26
N LEU A 314 -27.59 -7.97 21.99
CA LEU A 314 -26.17 -8.21 22.17
C LEU A 314 -25.85 -9.21 23.29
N LEU A 315 -26.81 -9.56 24.14
CA LEU A 315 -26.58 -10.47 25.25
C LEU A 315 -26.68 -11.94 24.81
N GLU A 316 -25.90 -12.83 25.44
CA GLU A 316 -25.97 -14.28 25.17
C GLU A 316 -27.38 -14.82 25.45
N SER A 317 -28.01 -14.31 26.51
CA SER A 317 -29.38 -14.62 26.90
C SER A 317 -30.03 -13.41 27.59
N PRO A 318 -31.37 -13.34 27.68
CA PRO A 318 -32.04 -12.24 28.37
C PRO A 318 -31.58 -12.12 29.82
N GLY A 319 -31.05 -10.96 30.21
CA GLY A 319 -30.51 -10.72 31.56
C GLY A 319 -29.08 -11.24 31.78
N ALA A 320 -28.40 -11.74 30.74
CA ALA A 320 -27.00 -12.14 30.86
C ALA A 320 -26.09 -10.96 31.21
N VAL A 321 -25.02 -11.28 31.93
CA VAL A 321 -23.95 -10.34 32.29
C VAL A 321 -22.88 -10.28 31.19
N ARG A 322 -22.92 -11.21 30.24
CA ARG A 322 -22.01 -11.31 29.10
C ARG A 322 -22.71 -11.04 27.78
N SER A 323 -22.03 -10.29 26.92
CA SER A 323 -22.44 -10.14 25.53
C SER A 323 -22.08 -11.39 24.72
N LYS A 324 -22.74 -11.56 23.59
CA LYS A 324 -22.27 -12.37 22.47
C LYS A 324 -20.89 -11.87 22.00
N PRO A 325 -20.18 -12.66 21.18
CA PRO A 325 -18.94 -12.23 20.57
C PRO A 325 -19.14 -10.99 19.68
N LEU A 326 -18.39 -9.92 19.91
CA LEU A 326 -18.50 -8.65 19.19
C LEU A 326 -17.24 -8.40 18.37
N ASN A 327 -17.42 -8.01 17.11
CA ASN A 327 -16.30 -7.79 16.20
C ASN A 327 -15.78 -6.34 16.22
N VAL A 328 -16.59 -5.40 16.73
CA VAL A 328 -16.20 -3.98 16.82
C VAL A 328 -16.60 -3.44 18.17
N VAL A 329 -15.62 -2.99 18.94
CA VAL A 329 -15.80 -2.31 20.22
C VAL A 329 -14.98 -1.03 20.20
N TYR A 330 -15.64 0.11 20.25
CA TYR A 330 -14.99 1.41 20.28
C TYR A 330 -15.34 2.14 21.58
N PRO A 331 -14.36 2.32 22.49
CA PRO A 331 -14.57 3.12 23.69
C PRO A 331 -14.57 4.60 23.37
N ASP A 332 -15.52 5.32 23.95
CA ASP A 332 -15.61 6.78 24.03
C ASP A 332 -15.75 7.18 25.50
N ASP A 333 -15.58 8.46 25.82
CA ASP A 333 -15.37 8.96 27.19
C ASP A 333 -16.45 8.50 28.20
N THR A 334 -17.68 8.27 27.73
CA THR A 334 -18.81 7.84 28.56
C THR A 334 -19.59 6.67 27.99
N THR A 335 -19.31 6.25 26.76
CA THR A 335 -20.08 5.21 26.06
C THR A 335 -19.17 4.26 25.29
N LEU A 336 -19.59 3.02 25.17
CA LEU A 336 -18.97 1.97 24.39
C LEU A 336 -19.85 1.74 23.16
N TYR A 337 -19.30 1.98 21.98
CA TYR A 337 -19.96 1.69 20.71
C TYR A 337 -19.64 0.26 20.30
N VAL A 338 -20.68 -0.51 20.03
CA VAL A 338 -20.54 -1.95 19.87
C VAL A 338 -21.29 -2.42 18.64
N LYS A 339 -20.65 -3.25 17.81
CA LYS A 339 -21.29 -3.96 16.70
C LYS A 339 -20.96 -5.44 16.73
N GLU A 340 -21.97 -6.26 16.46
CA GLU A 340 -21.81 -7.70 16.23
C GLU A 340 -21.05 -7.96 14.92
N THR A 341 -21.38 -7.21 13.86
CA THR A 341 -20.70 -7.27 12.56
C THR A 341 -20.41 -5.86 12.05
N MET A 342 -19.42 -5.68 11.17
CA MET A 342 -19.07 -4.36 10.62
C MET A 342 -20.27 -3.63 10.00
N ASP A 343 -21.17 -4.37 9.35
CA ASP A 343 -22.36 -3.87 8.66
C ASP A 343 -23.62 -3.90 9.56
N GLY A 344 -23.48 -4.39 10.79
CA GLY A 344 -24.55 -4.50 11.75
C GLY A 344 -24.92 -3.16 12.40
N PRO A 345 -26.07 -3.12 13.09
CA PRO A 345 -26.49 -1.95 13.86
C PRO A 345 -25.47 -1.62 14.96
N THR A 346 -25.20 -0.33 15.14
CA THR A 346 -24.39 0.18 16.25
C THR A 346 -25.24 0.24 17.52
N TYR A 347 -24.77 -0.39 18.58
CA TYR A 347 -25.37 -0.32 19.91
C TYR A 347 -24.51 0.51 20.84
N LEU A 348 -25.17 1.14 21.81
CA LEU A 348 -24.56 2.05 22.77
C LEU A 348 -24.65 1.43 24.16
N ILE A 349 -23.52 1.24 24.81
CA ILE A 349 -23.46 0.77 26.19
C ILE A 349 -22.78 1.84 27.03
N ASP A 350 -23.39 2.31 28.11
CA ASP A 350 -22.72 3.23 29.03
C ASP A 350 -21.45 2.56 29.60
N ALA A 351 -20.30 3.23 29.50
CA ALA A 351 -19.01 2.69 29.93
C ALA A 351 -19.00 2.35 31.43
N LYS A 352 -19.80 3.04 32.25
CA LYS A 352 -19.96 2.74 33.70
C LYS A 352 -20.64 1.39 33.95
N ARG A 353 -21.41 0.90 32.98
CA ARG A 353 -22.08 -0.40 33.04
C ARG A 353 -21.19 -1.54 32.59
N VAL A 354 -19.98 -1.26 32.09
CA VAL A 354 -19.02 -2.26 31.63
C VAL A 354 -18.05 -2.58 32.77
N ALA A 355 -18.10 -3.82 33.26
CA ALA A 355 -17.15 -4.32 34.24
C ALA A 355 -15.79 -4.68 33.61
N GLY A 356 -15.77 -5.01 32.32
CA GLY A 356 -14.54 -5.28 31.58
C GLY A 356 -14.78 -5.89 30.20
N THR A 357 -13.68 -6.14 29.48
CA THR A 357 -13.71 -6.76 28.14
C THR A 357 -12.79 -7.98 28.11
N GLU A 358 -13.28 -9.08 27.56
CA GLU A 358 -12.57 -10.36 27.43
C GLU A 358 -12.36 -10.74 25.96
N ALA A 359 -11.31 -11.53 25.69
CA ALA A 359 -11.15 -12.16 24.37
C ALA A 359 -12.05 -13.39 24.27
N CYS A 360 -12.49 -13.72 23.05
CA CYS A 360 -13.15 -15.00 22.82
C CYS A 360 -12.18 -16.17 23.05
N LYS A 361 -12.69 -17.23 23.69
CA LYS A 361 -11.89 -18.37 24.16
C LYS A 361 -11.22 -19.20 23.05
N ASP A 362 -11.62 -19.00 21.79
CA ASP A 362 -11.16 -19.77 20.63
C ASP A 362 -10.24 -18.99 19.67
N GLU A 363 -9.80 -17.78 20.05
CA GLU A 363 -8.80 -17.08 19.24
C GLU A 363 -7.42 -17.69 19.55
N PRO A 364 -6.72 -18.32 18.59
CA PRO A 364 -5.33 -18.69 18.81
C PRO A 364 -4.59 -17.40 19.14
N THR A 365 -4.01 -17.34 20.33
CA THR A 365 -3.15 -16.22 20.74
C THR A 365 -2.17 -15.96 19.60
N PRO A 366 -2.19 -14.74 18.99
CA PRO A 366 -1.18 -14.41 18.00
C PRO A 366 0.19 -14.49 18.70
N PRO A 367 1.19 -15.13 18.05
CA PRO A 367 2.54 -15.20 18.59
C PRO A 367 3.18 -13.81 18.75
#